data_AF-A0A970G516-F1
#
_entry.id   AF-A0A970G516-F1
#
_cell.length_a   1.000
_cell.length_b   1.000
_cell.length_c   1.000
_cell.angle_alpha   90.00
_cell.angle_beta   90.00
_cell.angle_gamma   90.00
#
_symmetry.space_group_name_H-M   'P 1'
#
loop_
_entity.id
_entity.type
_entity.pdbx_description
1 polymer ?
#
loop_
_entity_poly.entity_id
_entity_poly.type
_entity_poly.pdbx_seq_one_letter_code
_entity_poly.pdbx_strand_id
1 'polypeptide(L)'
;MEIAHRTGKIRKTKADRLFDAFNLGFWILVLLLTLYPLWLIIIASFSDPDAVLAGKVLIWPHDFSLIGYEAVFRHNVLWQSYGNAVYYTVAGTMLSVAVTMMGAYALSRKFMGKKLINFLIVFTMFFSGGLIPIF
;
A
#
# COMPACT_ATOMS: atom_id res chain seq x y z
N MET A 1 -20.71 -38.89 5.02
CA MET A 1 -19.39 -39.37 4.56
C MET A 1 -18.37 -38.37 5.08
N GLU A 2 -17.76 -38.70 6.20
CA GLU A 2 -16.99 -37.79 7.06
C GLU A 2 -15.52 -37.79 6.60
N ILE A 3 -15.00 -36.65 6.14
CA ILE A 3 -13.61 -36.53 5.71
C ILE A 3 -12.77 -36.32 6.98
N ALA A 4 -12.17 -37.40 7.47
CA ALA A 4 -11.20 -37.35 8.56
C ALA A 4 -9.94 -36.58 8.10
N HIS A 5 -9.78 -35.34 8.58
CA HIS A 5 -8.52 -34.61 8.50
C HIS A 5 -7.47 -35.35 9.34
N ARG A 6 -6.65 -36.19 8.70
CA ARG A 6 -5.47 -36.79 9.34
C ARG A 6 -4.42 -35.70 9.56
N THR A 7 -4.43 -35.08 10.73
CA THR A 7 -3.32 -34.23 11.22
C THR A 7 -2.16 -35.11 11.67
N GLY A 8 -1.45 -35.72 10.72
CA GLY A 8 -0.15 -36.34 10.97
C GLY A 8 0.93 -35.26 11.01
N LYS A 9 1.74 -35.20 12.09
CA LYS A 9 2.96 -34.38 12.12
C LYS A 9 3.91 -34.89 11.03
N ILE A 10 3.97 -34.19 9.89
CA ILE A 10 4.93 -34.48 8.82
C ILE A 10 6.34 -34.29 9.38
N ARG A 11 7.15 -35.35 9.36
CA ARG A 11 8.52 -35.31 9.89
C ARG A 11 9.38 -34.50 8.93
N LYS A 12 9.68 -33.25 9.29
CA LYS A 12 10.52 -32.36 8.46
C LYS A 12 11.89 -32.98 8.21
N THR A 13 12.20 -33.17 6.93
CA THR A 13 13.50 -33.61 6.42
C THR A 13 14.56 -32.55 6.72
N LYS A 14 15.85 -32.90 6.73
CA LYS A 14 16.93 -31.90 6.88
C LYS A 14 16.88 -30.84 5.77
N ALA A 15 16.51 -31.25 4.56
CA ALA A 15 16.27 -30.34 3.43
C ALA A 15 15.13 -29.35 3.72
N ASP A 16 13.99 -29.84 4.22
CA ASP A 16 12.84 -28.99 4.57
C ASP A 16 13.21 -27.93 5.62
N ARG A 17 14.01 -28.30 6.64
CA ARG A 17 14.47 -27.34 7.65
C ARG A 17 15.43 -26.29 7.10
N LEU A 18 16.31 -26.67 6.18
CA LEU A 18 17.23 -25.74 5.53
C LEU A 18 16.47 -24.76 4.63
N PHE A 19 15.50 -25.26 3.86
CA PHE A 19 14.64 -24.43 3.02
C PHE A 19 13.80 -23.46 3.86
N ASP A 20 13.18 -23.95 4.94
CA ASP A 20 12.42 -23.12 5.87
C ASP A 20 13.29 -22.00 6.49
N ALA A 21 14.52 -22.33 6.91
CA ALA A 21 15.45 -21.36 7.47
C ALA A 21 15.88 -20.29 6.44
N PHE A 22 16.17 -20.70 5.20
CA PHE A 22 16.47 -19.77 4.12
C PHE A 22 15.28 -18.87 3.79
N ASN A 23 14.09 -19.45 3.61
CA ASN A 23 12.88 -18.70 3.32
C ASN A 23 12.55 -17.71 4.44
N LEU A 24 12.67 -18.13 5.70
CA LEU A 24 12.51 -17.23 6.84
C LEU A 24 13.54 -16.10 6.84
N GLY A 25 14.81 -16.41 6.62
CA GLY A 25 15.88 -15.41 6.51
C GLY A 25 15.64 -14.41 5.38
N PHE A 26 15.20 -14.90 4.21
CA PHE A 26 14.84 -14.06 3.06
C PHE A 26 13.70 -13.09 3.39
N TRP A 27 12.60 -13.57 3.98
CA TRP A 27 11.47 -12.71 4.35
C TRP A 27 11.84 -11.72 5.47
N ILE A 28 12.68 -12.10 6.43
CA ILE A 28 13.21 -11.16 7.44
C ILE A 28 14.02 -10.06 6.77
N LEU A 29 14.88 -10.39 5.80
CA LEU A 29 15.66 -9.39 5.07
C LEU A 29 14.75 -8.43 4.28
N VAL A 30 13.76 -8.95 3.56
CA VAL A 30 12.77 -8.11 2.83
C VAL A 30 12.02 -7.19 3.80
N LEU A 31 11.64 -7.70 4.97
CA LEU A 31 10.99 -6.89 6.01
C LEU A 31 11.92 -5.78 6.50
N LEU A 32 13.19 -6.07 6.80
CA LEU A 32 14.14 -5.05 7.25
C LEU A 32 14.38 -3.98 6.18
N LEU A 33 14.51 -4.37 4.90
CA LEU A 33 14.71 -3.43 3.79
C LEU A 33 13.51 -2.49 3.58
N THR A 34 12.29 -2.98 3.77
CA THR A 34 11.07 -2.16 3.64
C THR A 34 10.82 -1.31 4.89
N LEU A 35 11.16 -1.80 6.08
CA LEU A 35 10.92 -1.11 7.35
C LEU A 35 11.98 -0.05 7.65
N TYR A 36 13.23 -0.25 7.23
CA TYR A 36 14.33 0.70 7.46
C TYR A 36 14.04 2.14 6.99
N PRO A 37 13.56 2.41 5.75
CA PRO A 37 13.24 3.77 5.34
C PRO A 37 12.08 4.39 6.15
N LEU A 38 11.12 3.59 6.60
CA LEU A 38 10.05 4.06 7.48
C LEU A 38 10.59 4.43 8.87
N TRP A 39 11.50 3.60 9.41
CA TRP A 39 12.18 3.89 10.66
C TRP A 39 13.00 5.19 10.57
N LEU A 40 13.73 5.40 9.48
CA LEU A 40 14.48 6.64 9.22
C LEU A 40 13.58 7.89 9.26
N ILE A 41 12.39 7.82 8.65
CA ILE A 41 11.44 8.95 8.66
C ILE A 41 10.99 9.27 10.09
N ILE A 42 10.73 8.24 10.91
CA ILE A 42 10.29 8.42 12.31
C ILE A 42 11.42 9.07 13.14
N ILE A 43 12.65 8.56 13.06
CA ILE A 43 13.74 9.14 13.85
C ILE A 43 14.10 10.55 13.36
N ALA A 44 14.02 10.81 12.06
CA ALA A 44 14.24 12.14 11.50
C ALA A 44 13.16 13.14 11.93
N SER A 45 11.90 12.72 12.09
CA SER A 45 10.82 13.62 12.53
C SER A 45 10.96 14.08 13.99
N PHE A 46 11.73 13.35 14.81
CA PHE A 46 12.05 13.71 16.19
C PHE A 46 13.48 14.26 16.37
N SER A 47 14.24 14.46 15.30
CA SER A 47 15.62 14.94 15.36
C SER A 47 15.70 16.42 14.96
N ASP A 48 16.78 17.08 15.37
CA ASP A 48 17.05 18.45 14.94
C ASP A 48 17.20 18.54 13.41
N PRO A 49 16.54 19.49 12.73
CA PRO A 49 16.58 19.61 11.28
C PRO A 49 18.01 19.73 10.72
N ASP A 50 18.91 20.43 11.42
CA ASP A 50 20.30 20.60 10.97
C ASP A 50 21.08 19.28 11.10
N ALA A 51 20.78 18.48 12.14
CA ALA A 51 21.35 17.14 12.30
C ALA A 51 20.86 16.15 11.22
N VAL A 52 19.60 16.27 10.81
CA VAL A 52 19.02 15.50 9.69
C VAL A 52 19.68 15.88 8.37
N LEU A 53 19.81 17.18 8.07
CA LEU A 53 20.45 17.69 6.86
C LEU A 53 21.93 17.32 6.77
N ALA A 54 22.63 17.28 7.92
CA ALA A 54 24.02 16.85 8.01
C ALA A 54 24.22 15.32 7.89
N GLY A 55 23.14 14.54 7.73
CA GLY A 55 23.21 13.08 7.57
C GLY A 55 23.62 12.33 8.84
N LYS A 56 23.48 12.95 10.03
CA LYS A 56 23.87 12.34 11.32
C LYS A 56 22.83 11.36 11.87
N VAL A 57 21.61 11.38 11.34
CA VAL A 57 20.47 10.56 11.79
C VAL A 57 20.40 9.26 10.99
N LEU A 58 21.06 8.21 11.47
CA LEU A 58 21.17 6.91 10.78
C LEU A 58 20.36 5.78 11.44
N ILE A 59 20.39 5.67 12.77
CA ILE A 59 19.73 4.58 13.51
C ILE A 59 18.90 5.10 14.68
N TRP A 60 19.34 6.19 15.31
CA TRP A 60 18.70 6.79 16.47
C TRP A 60 18.52 8.30 16.27
N PRO A 61 17.49 8.94 16.87
CA PRO A 61 17.35 10.38 16.81
C PRO A 61 18.59 11.09 17.38
N HIS A 62 19.03 12.13 16.67
CA HIS A 62 20.12 12.99 17.09
C HIS A 62 19.54 14.35 17.47
N ASP A 63 19.81 14.80 18.69
CA ASP A 63 19.26 16.03 19.29
C ASP A 63 17.72 16.09 19.19
N PHE A 64 17.04 15.53 20.19
CA PHE A 64 15.57 15.44 20.18
C PHE A 64 14.93 16.83 19.99
N SER A 65 14.12 16.96 18.94
CA SER A 65 13.50 18.22 18.53
C SER A 65 12.08 17.99 18.00
N LEU A 66 11.19 18.94 18.31
CA LEU A 66 9.80 18.96 17.84
C LEU A 66 9.51 20.11 16.87
N ILE A 67 10.56 20.84 16.45
CA ILE A 67 10.46 22.01 15.56
C ILE A 67 9.76 21.63 14.25
N GLY A 68 10.05 20.44 13.69
CA GLY A 68 9.40 19.95 12.47
C GLY A 68 7.88 19.81 12.62
N TYR A 69 7.40 19.33 13.77
CA TYR A 69 5.97 19.24 14.04
C TYR A 69 5.34 20.62 14.18
N GLU A 70 5.96 21.53 14.90
CA GLU A 70 5.47 22.92 15.04
C GLU A 70 5.34 23.61 13.67
N ALA A 71 6.31 23.42 12.78
CA ALA A 71 6.25 23.92 11.41
C ALA A 71 5.06 23.36 10.62
N VAL A 72 4.77 22.06 10.76
CA VAL A 72 3.61 21.41 10.12
C VAL A 72 2.29 21.98 10.67
N PHE A 73 2.16 22.14 11.99
CA PHE A 73 0.93 22.66 12.60
C PHE A 73 0.65 24.11 12.19
N ARG A 74 1.68 24.93 11.96
CA ARG A 74 1.54 26.33 11.50
C ARG A 74 1.20 26.44 10.01
N HIS A 75 1.38 25.38 9.22
CA HIS A 75 1.22 25.43 7.77
C HIS A 75 -0.24 25.17 7.33
N ASN A 76 -1.08 26.21 7.32
CA ASN A 76 -2.52 26.10 7.02
C ASN A 76 -2.86 25.42 5.69
N VAL A 77 -2.05 25.60 4.64
CA VAL A 77 -2.25 24.95 3.33
C VAL A 77 -2.16 23.43 3.45
N LEU A 78 -1.34 22.91 4.38
CA LEU A 78 -1.22 21.46 4.61
C LEU A 78 -2.53 20.88 5.14
N TRP A 79 -3.20 21.57 6.07
CA TRP A 79 -4.49 21.13 6.61
C TRP A 79 -5.60 21.14 5.58
N GLN A 80 -5.68 22.20 4.76
CA GLN A 80 -6.65 22.27 3.66
C GLN A 80 -6.40 21.15 2.63
N SER A 81 -5.13 20.91 2.27
CA SER A 81 -4.77 19.88 1.31
C SER A 81 -5.04 18.47 1.85
N TYR A 82 -4.79 18.24 3.13
CA TYR A 82 -5.09 16.98 3.81
C TYR A 82 -6.61 16.73 3.87
N GLY A 83 -7.40 17.74 4.22
CA GLY A 83 -8.86 17.66 4.20
C GLY A 83 -9.41 17.34 2.80
N ASN A 84 -8.87 18.00 1.77
CA ASN A 84 -9.21 17.72 0.38
C ASN A 84 -8.86 16.28 -0.01
N ALA A 85 -7.66 15.80 0.35
CA ALA A 85 -7.25 14.42 0.06
C ALA A 85 -8.22 13.40 0.70
N VAL A 86 -8.57 13.58 1.97
CA VAL A 86 -9.54 12.71 2.66
C VAL A 86 -10.90 12.76 1.96
N TYR A 87 -11.40 13.95 1.61
CA TYR A 87 -12.66 14.10 0.89
C TYR A 87 -12.64 13.36 -0.45
N TYR A 88 -11.62 13.60 -1.29
CA TYR A 88 -11.51 12.96 -2.59
C TYR A 88 -11.36 11.44 -2.49
N THR A 89 -10.60 10.93 -1.52
CA THR A 89 -10.49 9.48 -1.30
C THR A 89 -11.82 8.89 -0.85
N VAL A 90 -12.48 9.46 0.16
CA VAL A 90 -13.73 8.89 0.69
C VAL A 90 -14.84 8.99 -0.34
N ALA A 91 -15.11 10.17 -0.88
CA ALA A 91 -16.17 10.38 -1.86
C ALA A 91 -15.88 9.61 -3.16
N GLY A 92 -14.64 9.65 -3.63
CA GLY A 92 -14.19 8.93 -4.81
C GLY A 92 -14.31 7.41 -4.66
N THR A 93 -13.89 6.85 -3.52
CA THR A 93 -14.03 5.41 -3.25
C THR A 93 -15.49 5.01 -3.12
N MET A 94 -16.32 5.78 -2.41
CA MET A 94 -17.76 5.48 -2.29
C MET A 94 -18.45 5.45 -3.66
N LEU A 95 -18.21 6.47 -4.50
CA LEU A 95 -18.76 6.53 -5.85
C LEU A 95 -18.21 5.40 -6.73
N SER A 96 -16.90 5.16 -6.68
CA SER A 96 -16.24 4.11 -7.46
C SER A 96 -16.80 2.73 -7.11
N VAL A 97 -16.88 2.39 -5.83
CA VAL A 97 -17.43 1.12 -5.36
C VAL A 97 -18.90 1.00 -5.72
N ALA A 98 -19.71 2.04 -5.54
CA ALA A 98 -21.13 2.00 -5.91
C ALA A 98 -21.33 1.67 -7.40
N VAL A 99 -20.66 2.41 -8.28
CA VAL A 99 -20.78 2.23 -9.74
C VAL A 99 -20.19 0.88 -10.18
N THR A 100 -18.99 0.55 -9.72
CA THR A 100 -18.32 -0.71 -10.11
C THR A 100 -19.05 -1.93 -9.57
N MET A 101 -19.61 -1.89 -8.36
CA MET A 101 -20.38 -3.00 -7.79
C MET A 101 -21.67 -3.24 -8.58
N MET A 102 -22.41 -2.18 -8.92
CA MET A 102 -23.62 -2.29 -9.76
C MET A 102 -23.28 -2.87 -11.14
N GLY A 103 -22.23 -2.35 -11.79
CA GLY A 103 -21.76 -2.84 -13.08
C GLY A 103 -21.27 -4.28 -13.04
N ALA A 104 -20.43 -4.63 -12.06
CA ALA A 104 -19.90 -5.98 -11.87
C ALA A 104 -21.00 -7.00 -11.57
N TYR A 105 -22.02 -6.62 -10.79
CA TYR A 105 -23.17 -7.48 -10.53
C TYR A 105 -23.95 -7.80 -11.81
N ALA A 106 -24.26 -6.79 -12.63
CA ALA A 106 -24.92 -7.00 -13.92
C ALA A 106 -24.08 -7.91 -14.82
N LEU A 107 -22.75 -7.70 -14.85
CA LEU A 107 -21.81 -8.47 -15.66
C LEU A 107 -21.62 -9.92 -15.19
N SER A 108 -21.83 -10.19 -13.89
CA SER A 108 -21.76 -11.53 -13.32
C SER A 108 -22.86 -12.45 -13.86
N ARG A 109 -24.02 -11.90 -14.23
CA ARG A 109 -25.15 -12.65 -14.78
C ARG A 109 -25.01 -12.87 -16.29
N LYS A 110 -25.75 -13.85 -16.82
CA LYS A 110 -25.85 -14.08 -18.28
C LYS A 110 -26.90 -13.12 -18.84
N PHE A 111 -26.53 -12.29 -19.81
CA PHE A 111 -27.45 -11.41 -20.55
C PHE A 111 -26.93 -11.17 -21.97
N MET A 112 -27.83 -10.76 -22.86
CA MET A 112 -27.52 -10.45 -24.26
C MET A 112 -26.71 -9.14 -24.34
N GLY A 113 -25.54 -9.17 -24.98
CA GLY A 113 -24.62 -8.01 -25.05
C GLY A 113 -23.45 -8.03 -24.07
N LYS A 114 -23.38 -8.99 -23.14
CA LYS A 114 -22.25 -9.16 -22.19
C LYS A 114 -20.88 -9.16 -22.86
N LYS A 115 -20.74 -9.84 -24.00
CA LYS A 115 -19.47 -9.95 -24.72
C LYS A 115 -18.99 -8.59 -25.25
N LEU A 116 -19.92 -7.75 -25.73
CA LEU A 116 -19.61 -6.42 -26.22
C LEU A 116 -19.20 -5.49 -25.06
N ILE A 117 -19.94 -5.49 -23.96
CA ILE A 117 -19.63 -4.67 -22.78
C ILE A 117 -18.27 -5.06 -22.19
N ASN A 118 -18.01 -6.37 -22.02
CA ASN A 118 -16.70 -6.85 -21.58
C ASN A 118 -15.57 -6.38 -22.49
N PHE A 119 -15.78 -6.46 -23.81
CA PHE A 119 -14.79 -6.01 -24.78
C PHE A 119 -14.48 -4.52 -24.63
N LEU A 120 -15.51 -3.66 -24.49
CA LEU A 120 -15.32 -2.23 -24.31
C LEU A 120 -14.55 -1.89 -23.02
N ILE A 121 -14.90 -2.53 -21.89
CA ILE A 121 -14.20 -2.32 -20.61
C ILE A 121 -12.72 -2.72 -20.74
N VAL A 122 -12.45 -3.91 -21.27
CA VAL A 122 -11.08 -4.39 -21.45
C VAL A 122 -10.31 -3.52 -22.44
N PHE A 123 -10.96 -3.04 -23.51
CA PHE A 123 -10.35 -2.13 -24.46
C PHE A 123 -9.85 -0.85 -23.76
N THR A 124 -10.66 -0.22 -22.90
CA THR A 124 -10.25 0.98 -22.15
C THR A 124 -9.12 0.74 -21.15
N MET A 125 -8.91 -0.50 -20.68
CA MET A 125 -7.77 -0.83 -19.80
C MET A 125 -6.43 -0.82 -20.55
N PHE A 126 -6.44 -1.14 -21.85
CA PHE A 126 -5.23 -1.23 -22.67
C PHE A 126 -5.03 -0.02 -23.60
N PHE A 127 -6.12 0.64 -24.00
CA PHE A 127 -6.12 1.79 -24.89
C PHE A 127 -6.67 3.02 -24.15
N SER A 128 -5.86 4.07 -24.04
CA SER A 128 -6.27 5.37 -23.46
C SER A 128 -5.87 6.52 -24.40
N GLY A 129 -6.53 7.67 -24.26
CA GLY A 129 -6.26 8.85 -25.09
C GLY A 129 -4.90 9.53 -24.81
N GLY A 130 -4.18 9.15 -23.76
CA GLY A 130 -2.99 9.86 -23.31
C GLY A 130 -3.30 11.16 -22.55
N LEU A 131 -2.29 11.92 -22.14
CA LEU A 131 -2.50 13.08 -21.27
C LEU A 131 -3.24 14.24 -21.96
N ILE A 132 -2.94 14.54 -23.23
CA ILE A 132 -3.49 15.70 -23.96
C ILE A 132 -5.02 15.64 -24.10
N PRO A 133 -5.66 14.47 -24.37
CA PRO A 133 -7.12 14.41 -24.43
C PRO A 133 -7.82 14.26 -23.07
N ILE A 134 -7.09 14.03 -21.97
CA ILE A 134 -7.66 13.71 -20.65
C ILE A 134 -7.62 14.92 -19.69
N PHE A 135 -6.66 15.82 -19.86
CA PHE A 135 -6.43 17.01 -19.03
C PHE A 135 -6.34 18.26 -19.89
#